data_AF-A0A7X8ASH8-F1
#
_entry.id   AF-A0A7X8ASH8-F1
#
_cell.length_a   1.000
_cell.length_b   1.000
_cell.length_c   1.000
_cell.angle_alpha   90.00
_cell.angle_beta   90.00
_cell.angle_gamma   90.00
#
_symmetry.space_group_name_H-M   'P 1'
#
loop_
_entity.id
_entity.type
_entity.pdbx_description
1 polymer ?
#
loop_
_entity_poly.entity_id
_entity_poly.type
_entity_poly.pdbx_seq_one_letter_code
_entity_poly.pdbx_strand_id
1 'polypeptide(L)'
;AYTEAIKRATSKEILESVKMVKKAYLLAETGLPDFIQDKDIRNRVDEIKDESLYLIEKIKEIGKDKKDPLIDPETLYNAVKFGILDAPGLTGFSVAKGEIRCEVINGANYAVDENGKILKEKDRLKMLN
;
A
#
# COMPACT_ATOMS: atom_id res chain seq x y z
N ALA A 1 12.50 14.39 -2.05
CA ALA A 1 13.38 15.59 -1.87
C ALA A 1 12.53 16.84 -2.04
N TYR A 2 12.84 18.00 -1.47
CA TYR A 2 11.90 19.14 -1.55
C TYR A 2 11.58 19.62 -2.98
N THR A 3 12.42 19.29 -3.97
CA THR A 3 12.21 19.63 -5.40
C THR A 3 11.56 18.53 -6.23
N GLU A 4 11.10 17.45 -5.62
CA GLU A 4 10.67 16.23 -6.29
C GLU A 4 9.60 16.43 -7.36
N ALA A 5 8.67 17.35 -7.13
CA ALA A 5 7.61 17.68 -8.10
C ALA A 5 8.07 18.54 -9.30
N ILE A 6 9.29 19.10 -9.27
CA ILE A 6 9.73 20.11 -10.25
C ILE A 6 10.96 19.62 -11.03
N LYS A 7 11.95 19.06 -10.34
CA LYS A 7 13.22 18.65 -10.96
C LYS A 7 13.92 17.55 -10.18
N ARG A 8 14.78 16.82 -10.89
CA ARG A 8 15.72 15.88 -10.29
C ARG A 8 16.58 16.60 -9.25
N ALA A 9 16.58 16.07 -8.03
CA ALA A 9 17.41 16.60 -6.95
C ALA A 9 18.89 16.31 -7.21
N THR A 10 19.75 17.29 -6.90
CA THR A 10 21.20 17.10 -6.84
C THR A 10 21.63 16.88 -5.39
N SER A 11 22.93 16.66 -5.16
CA SER A 11 23.48 16.54 -3.81
C SER A 11 23.10 17.72 -2.90
N LYS A 12 23.02 18.95 -3.45
CA LYS A 12 22.63 20.14 -2.71
C LYS A 12 21.20 20.02 -2.14
N GLU A 13 20.21 19.70 -2.98
CA GLU A 13 18.82 19.58 -2.53
C GLU A 13 18.60 18.40 -1.58
N ILE A 14 19.35 17.30 -1.77
CA ILE A 14 19.32 16.16 -0.87
C ILE A 14 19.84 16.53 0.51
N LEU A 15 21.01 17.20 0.60
CA LEU A 15 21.57 17.63 1.89
C LEU A 15 20.62 18.56 2.66
N GLU A 16 19.96 19.49 1.98
CA GLU A 16 18.97 20.36 2.61
C GLU A 16 17.73 19.59 3.08
N SER A 17 17.20 18.68 2.26
CA SER A 17 16.08 17.82 2.67
C SER A 17 16.43 16.97 3.90
N VAL A 18 17.66 16.44 3.98
CA VAL A 18 18.15 15.69 5.14
C VAL A 18 18.23 16.57 6.39
N LYS A 19 18.71 17.82 6.28
CA LYS A 19 18.71 18.77 7.42
C LYS A 19 17.29 19.05 7.91
N MET A 20 16.33 19.22 7.01
CA MET A 20 14.92 19.42 7.36
C MET A 20 14.37 18.21 8.14
N VAL A 21 14.59 17.00 7.63
CA VAL A 21 14.17 15.75 8.31
C VAL A 21 14.82 15.62 9.68
N LYS A 22 16.12 15.91 9.81
CA LYS A 22 16.82 15.90 11.10
C LYS A 22 16.19 16.87 12.09
N LYS A 23 15.80 18.07 11.65
CA LYS A 23 15.15 19.04 12.52
C LYS A 23 13.76 18.56 12.96
N ALA A 24 12.97 17.99 12.06
CA ALA A 24 11.67 17.42 12.39
C ALA A 24 11.80 16.27 13.41
N TYR A 25 12.79 15.39 13.21
CA TYR A 25 13.13 14.32 14.16
C TYR A 25 13.50 14.88 15.54
N LEU A 26 14.40 15.86 15.61
CA LEU A 26 14.77 16.47 16.90
C LEU A 26 13.60 17.14 17.62
N LEU A 27 12.61 17.66 16.89
CA LEU A 27 11.38 18.20 17.48
C LEU A 27 10.48 17.07 18.00
N ALA A 28 10.35 15.97 17.27
CA ALA A 28 9.61 14.79 17.71
C ALA A 28 10.19 14.21 19.01
N GLU A 29 11.51 14.19 19.16
CA GLU A 29 12.19 13.75 20.39
C GLU A 29 11.86 14.62 21.62
N THR A 30 11.41 15.86 21.44
CA THR A 30 10.93 16.69 22.58
C THR A 30 9.56 16.26 23.12
N GLY A 31 8.90 15.34 22.43
CA GLY A 31 7.60 14.79 22.79
C GLY A 31 6.66 14.73 21.59
N LEU A 32 5.95 13.61 21.47
CA LEU A 32 4.85 13.44 20.53
C LEU A 32 3.57 13.04 21.29
N PRO A 33 2.38 13.25 20.72
CA PRO A 33 1.16 12.67 21.23
C PRO A 33 1.24 11.14 21.31
N ASP A 34 0.52 10.55 22.25
CA ASP A 34 0.33 9.10 22.27
C ASP A 34 -0.71 8.69 21.22
N PHE A 35 -0.22 8.31 20.04
CA PHE A 35 -1.05 7.88 18.91
C PHE A 35 -1.81 6.57 19.18
N ILE A 36 -1.36 5.74 20.12
CA ILE A 36 -2.01 4.45 20.42
C ILE A 36 -3.33 4.68 21.15
N GLN A 37 -3.47 5.80 21.86
CA GLN A 37 -4.70 6.14 22.58
C GLN A 37 -5.82 6.63 21.65
N ASP A 38 -5.47 7.09 20.46
CA ASP A 38 -6.43 7.56 19.45
C ASP A 38 -7.20 6.37 18.84
N LYS A 39 -8.53 6.42 18.95
CA LYS A 39 -9.41 5.37 18.45
C LYS A 39 -9.38 5.27 16.92
N ASP A 40 -9.29 6.39 16.21
CA ASP A 40 -9.34 6.40 14.75
C ASP A 40 -8.03 5.82 14.17
N ILE A 41 -6.90 6.11 14.82
CA ILE A 41 -5.60 5.49 14.48
C ILE A 41 -5.65 3.98 14.71
N ARG A 42 -6.13 3.51 15.88
CA ARG A 42 -6.25 2.07 16.15
C ARG A 42 -7.15 1.36 15.14
N ASN A 43 -8.34 1.91 14.88
CA ASN A 43 -9.27 1.34 13.89
C ASN A 43 -8.62 1.22 12.51
N ARG A 44 -7.85 2.25 12.10
CA ARG A 44 -7.16 2.22 10.80
C ARG A 44 -6.03 1.20 10.75
N VAL A 45 -5.27 1.05 11.84
CA VAL A 45 -4.23 0.02 11.95
C VAL A 45 -4.84 -1.37 11.85
N ASP A 46 -5.93 -1.64 12.58
CA ASP A 46 -6.61 -2.92 12.55
C ASP A 46 -7.20 -3.20 11.17
N GLU A 47 -7.83 -2.22 10.53
CA GLU A 47 -8.30 -2.32 9.15
C GLU A 47 -7.16 -2.71 8.20
N ILE A 48 -6.03 -1.99 8.18
CA ILE A 48 -4.92 -2.29 7.26
C ILE A 48 -4.37 -3.70 7.50
N LYS A 49 -4.26 -4.12 8.78
CA LYS A 49 -3.78 -5.46 9.13
C LYS A 49 -4.73 -6.53 8.63
N ASP A 50 -6.03 -6.39 8.87
CA ASP A 50 -7.04 -7.38 8.47
C ASP A 50 -7.08 -7.53 6.94
N GLU A 51 -7.06 -6.42 6.21
CA GLU A 51 -7.04 -6.41 4.74
C GLU A 51 -5.75 -7.06 4.20
N SER A 52 -4.59 -6.74 4.78
CA SER A 52 -3.30 -7.29 4.36
C SER A 52 -3.18 -8.79 4.67
N LEU A 53 -3.62 -9.21 5.86
CA LEU A 53 -3.62 -10.62 6.25
C LEU A 53 -4.56 -11.43 5.37
N TYR A 54 -5.72 -10.88 5.02
CA TYR A 54 -6.62 -11.53 4.07
C TYR A 54 -5.95 -11.76 2.70
N LEU A 55 -5.24 -10.76 2.17
CA LEU A 55 -4.48 -10.93 0.93
C LEU A 55 -3.36 -11.98 1.04
N ILE A 56 -2.62 -11.98 2.15
CA ILE A 56 -1.57 -12.97 2.42
C ILE A 56 -2.14 -14.39 2.40
N GLU A 57 -3.30 -14.61 3.03
CA GLU A 57 -3.95 -15.92 3.00
C GLU A 57 -4.37 -16.32 1.58
N LYS A 58 -4.84 -15.37 0.76
CA LYS A 58 -5.14 -15.64 -0.66
C LYS A 58 -3.93 -15.98 -1.50
N ILE A 59 -2.78 -15.36 -1.24
CA ILE A 59 -1.52 -15.72 -1.89
C ILE A 59 -1.08 -17.13 -1.48
N LYS A 60 -1.21 -17.48 -0.19
CA LYS A 60 -0.90 -18.84 0.29
C LYS A 60 -1.84 -19.90 -0.30
N GLU A 61 -3.12 -19.58 -0.45
CA GLU A 61 -4.11 -20.49 -1.04
C GLU A 61 -3.75 -20.89 -2.49
N ILE A 62 -3.31 -19.93 -3.31
CA ILE A 62 -2.95 -20.20 -4.71
C ILE A 62 -1.61 -20.94 -4.86
N GLY A 63 -0.70 -20.81 -3.89
CA GLY A 63 0.59 -21.50 -3.86
C GLY A 63 0.66 -22.67 -2.86
N LYS A 64 -0.49 -23.26 -2.48
CA LYS A 64 -0.61 -24.23 -1.37
C LYS A 64 0.31 -25.47 -1.47
N ASP A 65 0.79 -25.79 -2.66
CA ASP A 65 1.70 -26.89 -2.96
C ASP A 65 3.18 -26.52 -2.80
N LYS A 66 3.49 -25.23 -2.62
CA LYS A 66 4.85 -24.72 -2.45
C LYS A 66 5.27 -24.78 -0.98
N LYS A 67 6.58 -24.93 -0.75
CA LYS A 67 7.16 -24.93 0.60
C LYS A 67 6.94 -23.60 1.33
N ASP A 68 7.12 -22.49 0.61
CA ASP A 68 6.80 -21.15 1.09
C ASP A 68 6.19 -20.33 -0.06
N PRO A 69 4.85 -20.22 -0.10
CA PRO A 69 4.14 -19.51 -1.15
C PRO A 69 4.49 -18.01 -1.24
N LEU A 70 4.97 -17.39 -0.16
CA LEU A 70 5.20 -15.94 -0.09
C LEU A 70 6.53 -15.50 -0.72
N ILE A 71 7.41 -16.45 -1.03
CA ILE A 71 8.68 -16.21 -1.73
C ILE A 71 8.81 -17.03 -3.01
N ASP A 72 7.83 -17.88 -3.32
CA ASP A 72 7.81 -18.69 -4.53
C ASP A 72 7.51 -17.81 -5.77
N PRO A 73 8.42 -17.78 -6.78
CA PRO A 73 8.26 -16.88 -7.93
C PRO A 73 6.99 -17.12 -8.74
N GLU A 74 6.57 -18.38 -8.90
CA GLU A 74 5.37 -18.73 -9.67
C GLU A 74 4.10 -18.30 -8.93
N THR A 75 4.07 -18.48 -7.62
CA THR A 75 2.99 -18.02 -6.75
C THR A 75 2.84 -16.50 -6.80
N LEU A 76 3.93 -15.75 -6.65
CA LEU A 76 3.90 -14.29 -6.71
C LEU A 76 3.53 -13.77 -8.11
N TYR A 77 4.01 -14.42 -9.17
CA TYR A 77 3.58 -14.12 -10.54
C TYR A 77 2.08 -14.29 -10.69
N ASN A 78 1.52 -15.40 -10.21
CA ASN A 78 0.09 -15.66 -10.25
C ASN A 78 -0.71 -14.67 -9.40
N ALA A 79 -0.20 -14.25 -8.23
CA ALA A 79 -0.84 -13.24 -7.40
C ALA A 79 -1.01 -11.90 -8.15
N VAL A 80 0.00 -11.48 -8.92
CA VAL A 80 -0.08 -10.28 -9.77
C VAL A 80 -1.00 -10.51 -10.96
N LYS A 81 -0.86 -11.65 -11.64
CA LYS A 81 -1.64 -12.00 -12.82
C LYS A 81 -3.14 -12.08 -12.55
N PHE A 82 -3.52 -12.65 -11.41
CA PHE A 82 -4.92 -12.76 -11.02
C PHE A 82 -5.46 -11.47 -10.39
N GLY A 83 -4.60 -10.48 -10.14
CA GLY A 83 -4.98 -9.20 -9.52
C GLY A 83 -5.16 -9.28 -7.99
N ILE A 84 -4.67 -10.33 -7.32
CA ILE A 84 -4.59 -10.36 -5.86
C ILE A 84 -3.64 -9.25 -5.40
N LEU A 85 -2.46 -9.16 -6.02
CA LEU A 85 -1.57 -8.01 -5.93
C LEU A 85 -1.77 -7.13 -7.16
N ASP A 86 -2.26 -5.91 -6.95
CA ASP A 86 -2.49 -4.97 -8.05
C ASP A 86 -2.19 -3.53 -7.60
N ALA A 87 -1.96 -2.63 -8.55
CA ALA A 87 -1.78 -1.20 -8.28
C ALA A 87 -2.17 -0.36 -9.49
N PRO A 88 -2.62 0.90 -9.31
CA PRO A 88 -2.95 1.79 -10.42
C PRO A 88 -1.78 2.00 -11.40
N GLY A 89 -0.54 1.94 -10.92
CA GLY A 89 0.66 2.03 -11.76
C GLY A 89 0.92 0.82 -12.65
N LEU A 90 0.14 -0.25 -12.53
CA LEU A 90 0.25 -1.47 -13.34
C LEU A 90 -0.72 -1.47 -14.54
N THR A 91 -1.57 -0.45 -14.69
CA THR A 91 -2.46 -0.33 -15.84
C THR A 91 -1.67 -0.38 -17.16
N GLY A 92 -2.07 -1.29 -18.05
CA GLY A 92 -1.40 -1.51 -19.34
C GLY A 92 -0.18 -2.43 -19.29
N PHE A 93 0.19 -2.96 -18.12
CA PHE A 93 1.24 -3.97 -18.00
C PHE A 93 0.71 -5.35 -18.40
N SER A 94 1.38 -6.03 -19.32
CA SER A 94 0.86 -7.26 -19.96
C SER A 94 0.61 -8.43 -19.00
N VAL A 95 1.25 -8.42 -17.83
CA VAL A 95 1.14 -9.48 -16.83
C VAL A 95 0.13 -9.15 -15.74
N ALA A 96 0.02 -7.89 -15.35
CA ALA A 96 -0.82 -7.49 -14.22
C ALA A 96 -2.23 -7.20 -14.69
N LYS A 97 -3.21 -7.38 -13.79
CA LYS A 97 -4.59 -7.00 -14.09
C LYS A 97 -4.69 -5.47 -14.27
N GLY A 98 -4.09 -4.69 -13.37
CA GLY A 98 -3.97 -3.24 -13.52
C GLY A 98 -5.33 -2.52 -13.51
N GLU A 99 -6.35 -3.16 -12.93
CA GLU A 99 -7.75 -2.71 -12.94
C GLU A 99 -8.14 -2.05 -11.61
N ILE A 100 -7.34 -2.21 -10.56
CA ILE A 100 -7.62 -1.60 -9.26
C ILE A 100 -7.67 -0.06 -9.38
N ARG A 101 -8.77 0.52 -8.89
CA ARG A 101 -8.95 1.97 -8.76
C ARG A 101 -8.75 2.35 -7.31
N CYS A 102 -7.97 3.40 -7.08
CA CYS A 102 -7.75 3.94 -5.74
C CYS A 102 -8.10 5.42 -5.67
N GLU A 103 -8.69 5.84 -4.56
CA GLU A 103 -9.00 7.24 -4.26
C GLU A 103 -8.56 7.64 -2.86
N VAL A 104 -8.20 8.91 -2.70
CA VAL A 104 -7.87 9.49 -1.39
C VAL A 104 -9.16 10.01 -0.76
N ILE A 105 -9.63 9.34 0.29
CA ILE A 105 -10.84 9.68 1.03
C ILE A 105 -10.44 10.00 2.46
N ASN A 106 -10.75 11.21 2.95
CA ASN A 106 -10.37 11.69 4.28
C ASN A 106 -8.87 11.53 4.60
N GLY A 107 -8.00 11.76 3.61
CA GLY A 107 -6.54 11.68 3.77
C GLY A 107 -5.96 10.26 3.75
N ALA A 108 -6.78 9.22 3.57
CA ALA A 108 -6.33 7.85 3.39
C ALA A 108 -6.63 7.32 1.99
N ASN A 109 -5.72 6.51 1.44
CA ASN A 109 -5.88 5.88 0.13
C ASN A 109 -6.69 4.57 0.28
N TYR A 110 -7.75 4.41 -0.52
CA TYR A 110 -8.64 3.26 -0.52
C TYR A 110 -8.82 2.70 -1.92
N ALA A 111 -8.97 1.37 -2.04
CA ALA A 111 -9.53 0.77 -3.24
C ALA A 111 -11.03 1.13 -3.33
N VAL A 112 -11.50 1.50 -4.52
CA VAL A 112 -12.88 1.91 -4.75
C VAL A 112 -13.49 1.22 -5.96
N ASP A 113 -14.82 1.08 -5.95
CA ASP A 113 -15.58 0.64 -7.11
C ASP A 113 -15.74 1.76 -8.15
N GLU A 114 -16.51 1.47 -9.20
CA GLU A 114 -16.78 2.42 -10.27
C GLU A 114 -17.55 3.68 -9.83
N ASN A 115 -18.26 3.61 -8.69
CA ASN A 115 -19.05 4.68 -8.11
C ASN A 115 -18.30 5.43 -7.00
N GLY A 116 -17.02 5.12 -6.76
CA GLY A 116 -16.21 5.72 -5.71
C GLY A 116 -16.49 5.16 -4.31
N LYS A 117 -17.21 4.03 -4.20
CA LYS A 117 -17.45 3.38 -2.90
C LYS A 117 -16.25 2.54 -2.50
N ILE A 118 -15.82 2.68 -1.25
CA ILE A 118 -14.71 1.89 -0.69
C ILE A 118 -14.99 0.40 -0.82
N LEU A 119 -14.03 -0.32 -1.39
CA LEU A 119 -14.00 -1.77 -1.48
C LEU A 119 -13.06 -2.36 -0.43
N LYS A 120 -13.58 -3.31 0.33
CA LYS A 120 -12.76 -4.22 1.15
C LYS A 120 -12.16 -5.28 0.24
N GLU A 121 -10.96 -5.76 0.54
CA GLU A 121 -10.24 -6.79 -0.20
C GLU A 121 -11.07 -8.05 -0.39
N LYS A 122 -11.87 -8.43 0.62
CA LYS A 122 -12.81 -9.55 0.50
C LYS A 122 -13.83 -9.37 -0.61
N ASP A 123 -14.31 -8.15 -0.83
CA ASP A 123 -15.28 -7.85 -1.87
C ASP A 123 -14.58 -7.58 -3.21
N ARG A 124 -13.45 -6.87 -3.18
CA ARG A 124 -12.60 -6.64 -4.37
C ARG A 124 -12.20 -7.95 -5.04
N LEU A 125 -11.72 -8.93 -4.26
CA LEU A 125 -11.30 -10.22 -4.83
C LEU A 125 -12.46 -11.03 -5.42
N LYS A 126 -13.70 -10.87 -4.93
CA LYS A 126 -14.88 -11.54 -5.53
C LYS A 126 -15.25 -10.96 -6.89
N MET A 127 -14.86 -9.71 -7.15
CA MET A 127 -15.08 -9.04 -8.44
C MET A 127 -14.04 -9.46 -9.48
N LEU A 128 -12.99 -10.19 -9.08
CA LEU A 128 -12.01 -10.71 -10.01
C LEU A 128 -12.56 -11.98 -10.66
N ASN A 129 -12.81 -11.90 -11.97
CA ASN A 129 -13.06 -13.07 -12.83
C ASN A 129 -11.88 -14.03 -12.85
#